data_AF-A0A662YYC3-F1
#
_entry.id   AF-A0A662YYC3-F1
#
_cell.length_a   1.000
_cell.length_b   1.000
_cell.length_c   1.000
_cell.angle_alpha   90.00
_cell.angle_beta   90.00
_cell.angle_gamma   90.00
#
_symmetry.space_group_name_H-M   'P 1'
#
loop_
_entity.id
_entity.type
_entity.pdbx_description
1 polymer ?
#
loop_
_entity_poly.entity_id
_entity_poly.type
_entity_poly.pdbx_seq_one_letter_code
_entity_poly.pdbx_strand_id
1 'polypeptide(L)'
;MYAESGNTKKSGELFEEIFKMPNVKFENMQALYYTYGDFQLYHKGSELLAIQCYKDGLKIQKNNSDQIMLYKKLKNLAERKIARNSQDGEAYGILGFAHQMNNERLEAIRCYEKAILRDPGNDEYLSAFCDLRLSLN
;
A
#
# COMPACT_ATOMS: atom_id res chain seq x y z
N MET A 1 20.69 -5.82 5.72
CA MET A 1 19.74 -5.36 6.74
C MET A 1 20.33 -4.12 7.40
N TYR A 2 19.85 -2.92 7.03
CA TYR A 2 20.25 -1.66 7.66
C TYR A 2 19.21 -1.25 8.70
N ALA A 3 19.12 -2.03 9.78
CA ALA A 3 18.23 -1.73 10.89
C ALA A 3 18.98 -2.02 12.19
N GLU A 4 20.01 -1.22 12.48
CA GLU A 4 20.59 -1.09 13.82
C GLU A 4 21.62 0.05 13.84
N SER A 5 21.13 1.28 13.77
CA SER A 5 21.79 2.40 14.47
C SER A 5 20.79 3.54 14.60
N GLY A 6 20.67 4.08 15.81
CA GLY A 6 19.74 5.13 16.19
C GLY A 6 20.00 6.48 15.52
N ASN A 7 19.88 6.54 14.19
CA ASN A 7 19.91 7.77 13.43
C ASN A 7 18.74 7.83 12.46
N THR A 8 17.54 7.90 13.03
CA THR A 8 16.27 8.10 12.31
C THR A 8 16.31 9.31 11.38
N LYS A 9 17.08 10.35 11.73
CA LYS A 9 17.28 11.53 10.89
C LYS A 9 18.06 11.20 9.61
N LYS A 10 19.22 10.54 9.72
CA LYS A 10 20.01 10.11 8.56
C LYS A 10 19.25 9.13 7.66
N SER A 11 18.47 8.21 8.25
CA SER A 11 17.65 7.29 7.46
C SER A 11 16.60 8.03 6.65
N GLY A 12 15.94 9.05 7.22
CA GLY A 12 14.98 9.89 6.50
C GLY A 12 15.62 10.71 5.37
N GLU A 13 16.76 11.36 5.63
CA GLU A 13 17.51 12.14 4.63
C GLU A 13 17.92 11.27 3.44
N LEU A 14 18.41 10.05 3.69
CA LEU A 14 18.77 9.09 2.64
C LEU A 14 17.57 8.68 1.79
N PHE A 15 16.40 8.43 2.39
CA PHE A 15 15.20 8.10 1.62
C PHE A 15 14.77 9.29 0.73
N GLU A 16 14.74 10.51 1.28
CA GLU A 16 14.37 11.70 0.52
C GLU A 16 15.34 11.98 -0.65
N GLU A 17 16.65 11.78 -0.44
CA GLU A 17 17.64 11.88 -1.52
C GLU A 17 17.40 10.83 -2.59
N ILE A 18 17.19 9.57 -2.21
CA ILE A 18 16.94 8.47 -3.13
C ILE A 18 15.71 8.74 -4.01
N PHE A 19 14.62 9.26 -3.44
CA PHE A 19 13.40 9.58 -4.21
C PHE A 19 13.54 10.83 -5.11
N LYS A 20 14.50 11.72 -4.82
CA LYS A 20 14.78 12.92 -5.65
C LYS A 20 15.70 12.63 -6.84
N MET A 21 16.38 11.49 -6.86
CA MET A 21 17.28 11.14 -7.96
C MET A 21 16.49 10.66 -9.19
N PRO A 22 16.54 11.39 -10.33
CA PRO A 22 15.93 10.91 -11.56
C PRO A 22 16.68 9.67 -12.08
N ASN A 23 15.93 8.68 -12.57
CA ASN A 23 16.43 7.50 -13.29
C ASN A 23 17.20 6.43 -12.51
N VAL A 24 17.14 6.39 -11.17
CA VAL A 24 17.70 5.23 -10.46
C VAL A 24 16.70 4.06 -10.52
N LYS A 25 16.93 3.14 -11.47
CA LYS A 25 16.32 1.80 -11.42
C LYS A 25 17.00 1.02 -10.31
N PHE A 26 16.51 1.15 -9.08
CA PHE A 26 16.90 0.22 -8.03
C PHE A 26 16.38 -1.17 -8.39
N GLU A 27 17.29 -2.14 -8.49
CA GLU A 27 16.91 -3.55 -8.66
C GLU A 27 15.87 -3.96 -7.60
N ASN A 28 15.98 -3.38 -6.40
CA ASN A 28 15.17 -3.65 -5.21
C ASN A 28 14.21 -2.50 -4.83
N MET A 29 13.57 -1.86 -5.82
CA MET A 29 12.67 -0.72 -5.55
C MET A 29 11.51 -1.05 -4.58
N GLN A 30 10.97 -2.28 -4.59
CA GLN A 30 9.97 -2.72 -3.60
C GLN A 30 10.50 -2.73 -2.16
N ALA A 31 11.73 -3.22 -1.96
CA ALA A 31 12.36 -3.21 -0.64
C ALA A 31 12.57 -1.78 -0.13
N LEU A 32 12.87 -0.84 -1.03
CA LEU A 32 12.96 0.57 -0.68
C LEU A 32 11.60 1.12 -0.22
N TYR A 33 10.53 0.89 -0.98
CA TYR A 33 9.17 1.29 -0.58
C TYR A 33 8.73 0.66 0.73
N TYR A 34 9.08 -0.61 0.95
CA TYR A 34 8.80 -1.32 2.20
C TYR A 34 9.51 -0.67 3.39
N THR A 35 10.84 -0.49 3.28
CA THR A 35 11.65 0.09 4.37
C THR A 35 11.29 1.54 4.65
N TYR A 36 10.98 2.32 3.60
CA TYR A 36 10.52 3.70 3.75
C TYR A 36 9.12 3.78 4.36
N GLY A 37 8.20 2.91 3.95
CA GLY A 37 6.87 2.82 4.55
C GLY A 37 6.93 2.46 6.05
N ASP A 38 7.79 1.51 6.44
CA ASP A 38 8.03 1.18 7.84
C ASP A 38 8.63 2.36 8.62
N PHE A 39 9.56 3.10 8.01
CA PHE A 39 10.10 4.31 8.60
C PHE A 39 9.02 5.38 8.83
N GLN A 40 8.16 5.61 7.84
CA GLN A 40 7.06 6.56 7.97
C GLN A 40 6.08 6.11 9.06
N LEU A 41 5.74 4.83 9.12
CA LEU A 41 4.78 4.30 10.08
C LEU A 41 5.30 4.33 11.52
N TYR A 42 6.51 3.80 11.76
CA TYR A 42 6.98 3.55 13.12
C TYR A 42 7.88 4.66 13.68
N HIS A 43 8.61 5.38 12.82
CA HIS A 43 9.52 6.44 13.27
C HIS A 43 8.94 7.85 13.09
N LYS A 44 8.10 8.07 12.07
CA LYS A 44 7.44 9.37 11.83
C LYS A 44 5.98 9.41 12.30
N GLY A 45 5.36 8.25 12.50
CA GLY A 45 3.94 8.15 12.85
C GLY A 45 2.99 8.55 11.70
N SER A 46 3.49 8.65 10.47
CA SER A 46 2.70 9.06 9.30
C SER A 46 2.09 7.84 8.61
N GLU A 47 0.89 7.48 9.02
CA GLU A 47 0.13 6.36 8.43
C GLU A 47 -0.18 6.59 6.95
N LEU A 48 -0.56 7.83 6.57
CA LEU A 48 -0.87 8.20 5.19
C LEU A 48 0.32 7.98 4.25
N LEU A 49 1.51 8.45 4.64
CA LEU A 49 2.70 8.27 3.83
C LEU A 49 3.13 6.79 3.78
N ALA A 50 2.98 6.05 4.87
CA ALA A 50 3.25 4.62 4.88
C ALA A 50 2.34 3.86 3.90
N ILE A 51 1.03 4.14 3.92
CA ILE A 51 0.05 3.57 2.97
C ILE A 51 0.46 3.87 1.53
N GLN A 52 0.80 5.12 1.22
CA GLN A 52 1.23 5.51 -0.12
C GLN A 52 2.48 4.74 -0.56
N CYS A 53 3.49 4.64 0.31
CA CYS A 53 4.71 3.90 0.03
C CYS A 53 4.42 2.42 -0.27
N TYR A 54 3.59 1.77 0.56
CA TYR A 54 3.25 0.37 0.33
C TYR A 54 2.46 0.17 -0.96
N LYS A 55 1.52 1.08 -1.29
CA LYS A 55 0.79 1.06 -2.56
C LYS A 55 1.74 1.17 -3.76
N ASP A 56 2.68 2.11 -3.73
CA ASP A 56 3.63 2.33 -4.82
C ASP A 56 4.62 1.17 -4.97
N GLY A 57 5.00 0.54 -3.84
CA GLY A 57 5.75 -0.71 -3.83
C GLY A 57 5.00 -1.85 -4.55
N LEU A 58 3.72 -2.05 -4.25
CA LEU A 58 2.92 -3.13 -4.83
C LEU A 58 2.70 -2.99 -6.34
N LYS A 59 2.69 -1.75 -6.86
CA LYS A 59 2.55 -1.46 -8.31
C LYS A 59 3.73 -1.98 -9.14
N ILE A 60 4.88 -2.28 -8.54
CA ILE A 60 6.08 -2.75 -9.25
C ILE A 60 5.95 -4.21 -9.74
N GLN A 61 4.88 -4.94 -9.35
CA GLN A 61 4.48 -6.25 -9.87
C GLN A 61 5.65 -7.25 -10.10
N LYS A 62 6.60 -7.31 -9.16
CA LYS A 62 7.59 -8.40 -9.12
C LYS A 62 7.14 -9.41 -8.07
N ASN A 63 6.93 -10.66 -8.48
CA ASN A 63 6.51 -11.76 -7.60
C ASN A 63 7.68 -12.25 -6.73
N ASN A 64 8.10 -11.43 -5.76
CA ASN A 64 9.18 -11.72 -4.82
C ASN A 64 8.69 -11.67 -3.36
N SER A 65 9.60 -11.96 -2.42
CA SER A 65 9.32 -11.86 -0.97
C SER A 65 8.85 -10.47 -0.55
N ASP A 66 9.35 -9.42 -1.19
CA ASP A 66 9.00 -8.04 -0.84
C ASP A 66 7.55 -7.71 -1.19
N GLN A 67 7.02 -8.23 -2.30
CA GLN A 67 5.60 -8.11 -2.66
C GLN A 67 4.70 -8.71 -1.57
N ILE A 68 5.05 -9.89 -1.05
CA ILE A 68 4.30 -10.56 0.02
C ILE A 68 4.33 -9.70 1.30
N MET A 69 5.49 -9.12 1.63
CA MET A 69 5.65 -8.27 2.81
C MET A 69 4.87 -6.96 2.68
N LEU A 70 4.93 -6.29 1.53
CA LEU A 70 4.16 -5.09 1.22
C LEU A 70 2.66 -5.35 1.32
N TYR A 71 2.19 -6.45 0.74
CA TYR A 71 0.79 -6.88 0.82
C TYR A 71 0.35 -7.05 2.28
N LYS A 72 1.12 -7.81 3.08
CA LYS A 72 0.81 -8.04 4.50
C LYS A 72 0.75 -6.73 5.29
N LYS A 73 1.69 -5.80 5.06
CA LYS A 73 1.72 -4.50 5.74
C LYS A 73 0.47 -3.68 5.42
N LEU A 74 0.14 -3.55 4.14
CA LEU A 74 -1.00 -2.75 3.69
C LEU A 74 -2.32 -3.37 4.15
N LYS A 75 -2.47 -4.69 4.04
CA LYS A 75 -3.63 -5.45 4.54
C LYS A 75 -3.84 -5.25 6.04
N ASN A 76 -2.80 -5.48 6.85
CA ASN A 76 -2.90 -5.35 8.31
C ASN A 76 -3.26 -3.92 8.74
N LEU A 77 -2.75 -2.90 8.03
CA LEU A 77 -3.13 -1.51 8.30
C LEU A 77 -4.61 -1.27 7.99
N ALA A 78 -5.08 -1.71 6.83
CA ALA A 78 -6.48 -1.55 6.44
C ALA A 78 -7.43 -2.29 7.41
N GLU A 79 -7.11 -3.53 7.78
CA GLU A 79 -7.89 -4.31 8.75
C GLU A 79 -7.94 -3.63 10.12
N ARG A 80 -6.83 -3.05 10.59
CA ARG A 80 -6.81 -2.26 11.84
C ARG A 80 -7.66 -1.01 11.75
N LYS A 81 -7.66 -0.30 10.62
CA LYS A 81 -8.53 0.86 10.40
C LYS A 81 -10.01 0.45 10.42
N ILE A 82 -10.36 -0.62 9.71
CA ILE A 82 -11.72 -1.19 9.71
C ILE A 82 -12.17 -1.61 11.11
N ALA A 83 -11.27 -2.24 11.89
CA ALA A 83 -11.57 -2.65 13.26
C ALA A 83 -11.83 -1.46 14.20
N ARG A 84 -11.15 -0.32 13.97
CA ARG A 84 -11.38 0.93 14.71
C ARG A 84 -12.63 1.66 14.26
N ASN A 85 -12.92 1.65 12.95
CA ASN A 85 -14.07 2.28 12.35
C ASN A 85 -14.58 1.43 11.17
N SER A 86 -15.68 0.70 11.38
CA SER A 86 -16.30 -0.15 10.36
C SER A 86 -17.01 0.61 9.24
N GLN A 87 -17.08 1.95 9.34
CA GLN A 87 -17.60 2.84 8.30
C GLN A 87 -16.49 3.57 7.54
N ASP A 88 -15.22 3.20 7.76
CA ASP A 88 -14.08 3.77 7.05
C ASP A 88 -14.02 3.23 5.60
N GLY A 89 -14.60 3.99 4.67
CA GLY A 89 -14.60 3.67 3.24
C GLY A 89 -13.19 3.61 2.64
N GLU A 90 -12.29 4.50 3.09
CA GLU A 90 -10.90 4.53 2.64
C GLU A 90 -10.18 3.23 3.03
N ALA A 91 -10.39 2.75 4.26
CA ALA A 91 -9.80 1.50 4.72
C ALA A 91 -10.25 0.29 3.88
N TYR A 92 -11.53 0.23 3.48
CA TYR A 92 -12.00 -0.79 2.54
C TYR A 92 -11.38 -0.63 1.15
N GLY A 93 -11.21 0.60 0.65
CA GLY A 93 -10.53 0.88 -0.62
C GLY A 93 -9.07 0.44 -0.60
N ILE A 94 -8.34 0.70 0.50
CA ILE A 94 -6.96 0.24 0.69
C ILE A 94 -6.88 -1.29 0.71
N LEU A 95 -7.81 -1.96 1.41
CA LEU A 95 -7.87 -3.41 1.46
C LEU A 95 -8.18 -4.00 0.07
N GLY A 96 -9.10 -3.39 -0.67
CA GLY A 96 -9.43 -3.76 -2.05
C GLY A 96 -8.24 -3.67 -2.98
N PHE A 97 -7.47 -2.58 -2.89
CA PHE A 97 -6.23 -2.40 -3.63
C PHE A 97 -5.20 -3.48 -3.28
N ALA A 98 -5.02 -3.79 -2.00
CA ALA A 98 -4.07 -4.82 -1.57
C ALA A 98 -4.43 -6.21 -2.15
N HIS A 99 -5.71 -6.59 -2.06
CA HIS A 99 -6.21 -7.84 -2.67
C HIS A 99 -6.04 -7.86 -4.19
N GLN A 100 -6.33 -6.75 -4.87
CA GLN A 100 -6.16 -6.62 -6.32
C GLN A 100 -4.70 -6.84 -6.74
N MET A 101 -3.75 -6.21 -6.04
CA MET A 101 -2.32 -6.39 -6.31
C MET A 101 -1.79 -7.79 -5.95
N ASN A 102 -2.51 -8.54 -5.11
CA ASN A 102 -2.21 -9.93 -4.78
C ASN A 102 -2.97 -10.95 -5.66
N ASN A 103 -3.67 -10.49 -6.70
CA ASN A 103 -4.54 -11.30 -7.58
C ASN A 103 -5.71 -12.00 -6.87
N GLU A 104 -6.10 -11.53 -5.67
CA GLU A 104 -7.25 -12.01 -4.90
C GLU A 104 -8.52 -11.27 -5.37
N ARG A 105 -8.95 -11.56 -6.60
CA ARG A 105 -9.96 -10.75 -7.31
C ARG A 105 -11.32 -10.68 -6.59
N LEU A 106 -11.81 -11.79 -6.06
CA LEU A 106 -13.12 -11.83 -5.40
C LEU A 106 -13.12 -11.03 -4.09
N GLU A 107 -12.03 -11.12 -3.33
CA GLU A 107 -11.80 -10.37 -2.12
C GLU A 107 -11.67 -8.87 -2.42
N ALA A 108 -10.94 -8.52 -3.49
CA ALA A 108 -10.81 -7.14 -3.96
C ALA A 108 -12.17 -6.54 -4.32
N ILE A 109 -12.98 -7.26 -5.10
CA ILE A 109 -14.35 -6.86 -5.47
C ILE A 109 -15.20 -6.60 -4.22
N ARG A 110 -15.23 -7.53 -3.26
CA ARG A 110 -15.99 -7.38 -2.01
C ARG A 110 -15.55 -6.16 -1.20
N CYS A 111 -14.26 -5.85 -1.21
CA CYS A 111 -13.72 -4.69 -0.50
C CYS A 111 -14.09 -3.39 -1.22
N TYR A 112 -13.98 -3.32 -2.54
CA TYR A 112 -14.41 -2.15 -3.31
C TYR A 112 -15.93 -1.93 -3.25
N GLU A 113 -16.75 -2.98 -3.23
CA GLU A 113 -18.21 -2.85 -2.99
C GLU A 113 -18.49 -2.17 -1.66
N LYS A 114 -17.77 -2.56 -0.60
CA LYS A 114 -17.87 -1.90 0.70
C LYS A 114 -17.38 -0.46 0.61
N ALA A 115 -16.24 -0.19 -0.03
CA ALA A 115 -15.70 1.16 -0.17
C ALA A 115 -16.69 2.11 -0.88
N ILE A 116 -17.24 1.68 -2.03
CA ILE A 116 -18.25 2.42 -2.82
C ILE A 116 -19.51 2.69 -2.00
N LEU A 117 -19.96 1.73 -1.18
CA LEU A 117 -21.14 1.94 -0.35
C LEU A 117 -20.95 3.04 0.71
N ARG A 118 -19.70 3.34 1.11
CA ARG A 118 -19.38 4.42 2.07
C ARG A 118 -19.00 5.72 1.37
N ASP A 119 -18.37 5.64 0.20
CA ASP A 119 -17.95 6.77 -0.61
C ASP A 119 -18.33 6.56 -2.09
N PRO A 120 -19.61 6.76 -2.46
CA PRO A 120 -20.12 6.46 -3.80
C PRO A 120 -19.61 7.43 -4.87
N GLY A 121 -19.02 8.56 -4.48
CA GLY A 121 -18.42 9.54 -5.39
C GLY A 121 -16.95 9.25 -5.73
N ASN A 122 -16.40 8.14 -5.25
CA ASN A 122 -15.01 7.80 -5.47
C ASN A 122 -14.80 7.05 -6.79
N ASP A 123 -14.38 7.79 -7.82
CA ASP A 123 -14.14 7.24 -9.16
C ASP A 123 -13.03 6.17 -9.19
N GLU A 124 -12.06 6.22 -8.26
CA GLU A 124 -10.99 5.20 -8.18
C GLU A 124 -11.59 3.84 -7.80
N TYR A 125 -12.48 3.79 -6.81
CA TYR A 125 -13.10 2.55 -6.36
C TYR A 125 -14.05 1.97 -7.42
N LEU A 126 -14.82 2.83 -8.09
CA LEU A 126 -15.71 2.42 -9.16
C LEU A 126 -14.94 1.84 -10.35
N SER A 127 -13.89 2.52 -10.78
CA SER A 127 -13.03 2.07 -11.89
C SER A 127 -12.40 0.71 -11.57
N ALA A 128 -11.78 0.58 -10.39
CA ALA A 128 -11.15 -0.67 -9.96
C ALA A 128 -12.16 -1.83 -9.84
N PHE A 129 -13.37 -1.56 -9.33
CA PHE A 129 -14.44 -2.55 -9.27
C PHE A 129 -14.89 -3.01 -10.66
N CYS A 130 -15.11 -2.07 -11.58
CA CYS A 130 -15.51 -2.36 -12.96
C CYS A 130 -14.46 -3.19 -13.70
N ASP A 131 -13.19 -2.78 -13.63
CA ASP A 131 -12.07 -3.50 -14.25
C ASP A 131 -11.98 -4.96 -13.75
N LEU A 132 -12.10 -5.15 -12.43
CA LEU A 132 -12.08 -6.47 -11.82
C LEU A 132 -13.26 -7.34 -12.28
N ARG A 133 -14.47 -6.78 -12.35
CA ARG A 133 -15.67 -7.50 -12.82
C ARG A 133 -15.55 -7.89 -14.30
N LEU A 134 -15.03 -7.01 -15.14
CA LEU A 134 -14.80 -7.30 -16.56
C LEU A 134 -13.75 -8.41 -16.75
N SER A 135 -12.74 -8.47 -15.88
CA SER A 135 -11.69 -9.50 -15.94
C SER A 135 -12.14 -10.93 -15.55
N LEU A 136 -13.36 -11.09 -15.04
CA LEU A 136 -13.94 -12.39 -14.67
C LEU A 136 -14.76 -13.05 -15.79
N ASN A 137 -15.03 -12.31 -16.87
CA ASN A 137 -15.80 -12.76 -18.03
C ASN A 137 -14.92 -13.37 -19.12
#